data_AF-A0A7X5VQK0-F1
#
_entry.id   AF-A0A7X5VQK0-F1
#
_cell.length_a   1.000
_cell.length_b   1.000
_cell.length_c   1.000
_cell.angle_alpha   90.00
_cell.angle_beta   90.00
_cell.angle_gamma   90.00
#
_symmetry.space_group_name_H-M   'P 1'
#
loop_
_entity.id
_entity.type
_entity.pdbx_description
1 polymer ?
#
loop_
_entity_poly.entity_id
_entity_poly.type
_entity_poly.pdbx_seq_one_letter_code
_entity_poly.pdbx_strand_id
1 'polypeptide(L)'
;MAHPEDDVLALFTDALREQIGGYYDPKAGQFYLLDDMPAALVDILTAHELTHALEDQYYELDALLESEDATDDEIFARGAVTEGSATLLMMIYSIEQAFDQSLSEEDMAAMTGVGQEAVDRLPKVLVRQLMAPYVVGMSFVQRGNAMGWMAGGYPVDDVNRAYERPPTSSEQILHPEKYWDEDKRDDPVPVSLGSAGAALGRGWVREDDGVLGEINLAVLVGAPTPAPEDPAGVLGSAWTNRAAEGWGGDRYELWARGKKSVVLLSTTWDSEKDAQQFAEVIAEGPLAGHRIAGRNVALVYGEPPRKKLDALLDGMLREAPQP
;
A
#
# COMPACT_ATOMS: atom_id res chain seq x y z
N MET A 1 11.38 7.77 -16.53
CA MET A 1 9.96 7.52 -16.87
C MET A 1 9.93 6.18 -17.57
N ALA A 2 9.20 5.20 -17.04
CA ALA A 2 9.05 3.93 -17.76
C ALA A 2 8.23 4.13 -19.03
N HIS A 3 8.62 3.42 -20.07
CA HIS A 3 7.92 3.34 -21.34
C HIS A 3 6.89 2.20 -21.32
N PRO A 4 5.84 2.26 -22.16
CA PRO A 4 4.83 1.21 -22.25
C PRO A 4 5.36 -0.19 -22.62
N GLU A 5 6.62 -0.28 -23.07
CA GLU A 5 7.31 -1.50 -23.49
C GLU A 5 8.22 -2.05 -22.38
N ASP A 6 8.41 -1.32 -21.28
CA ASP A 6 9.30 -1.73 -20.21
C ASP A 6 8.70 -2.94 -19.48
N ASP A 7 9.55 -3.93 -19.20
CA ASP A 7 9.18 -5.03 -18.32
C ASP A 7 9.16 -4.52 -16.88
N VAL A 8 8.01 -3.98 -16.50
CA VAL A 8 7.73 -3.41 -15.18
C VAL A 8 8.01 -4.43 -14.06
N LEU A 9 7.73 -5.72 -14.32
CA LEU A 9 7.97 -6.79 -13.35
C LEU A 9 9.47 -7.04 -13.18
N ALA A 10 10.24 -7.07 -14.27
CA ALA A 10 11.69 -7.19 -14.20
C ALA A 10 12.31 -5.99 -13.47
N LEU A 11 11.90 -4.76 -13.83
CA LEU A 11 12.37 -3.54 -13.14
C LEU A 11 12.05 -3.57 -11.65
N PHE A 12 10.83 -3.97 -11.27
CA PHE A 12 10.42 -4.08 -9.88
C PHE A 12 11.19 -5.17 -9.14
N THR A 13 11.40 -6.33 -9.77
CA THR A 13 12.14 -7.46 -9.17
C THR A 13 13.62 -7.13 -9.00
N ASP A 14 14.23 -6.46 -9.97
CA ASP A 14 15.61 -6.01 -9.89
C ASP A 14 15.77 -4.94 -8.81
N ALA A 15 14.83 -3.99 -8.71
CA ALA A 15 14.84 -3.01 -7.65
C ALA A 15 14.62 -3.61 -6.26
N LEU A 16 13.73 -4.60 -6.12
CA LEU A 16 13.62 -5.39 -4.90
C LEU A 16 14.98 -6.02 -4.56
N ARG A 17 15.60 -6.78 -5.47
CA ARG A 17 16.91 -7.41 -5.19
C ARG A 17 18.04 -6.44 -4.85
N GLU A 18 18.07 -5.26 -5.47
CA GLU A 18 19.13 -4.26 -5.27
C GLU A 18 18.87 -3.37 -4.05
N GLN A 19 17.61 -3.18 -3.63
CA GLN A 19 17.25 -2.43 -2.43
C GLN A 19 17.28 -3.31 -1.18
N ILE A 20 17.00 -4.59 -1.36
CA ILE A 20 17.00 -5.58 -0.30
C ILE A 20 18.45 -6.03 -0.07
N GLY A 21 19.20 -5.25 0.71
CA GLY A 21 20.52 -5.66 1.21
C GLY A 21 20.48 -6.99 1.98
N GLY A 22 19.28 -7.45 2.36
CA GLY A 22 18.97 -8.83 2.65
C GLY A 22 17.48 -9.08 2.88
N TYR A 23 16.99 -10.31 2.68
CA TYR A 23 15.56 -10.67 2.76
C TYR A 23 15.34 -11.90 3.62
N TYR A 24 14.20 -11.97 4.30
CA TYR A 24 13.70 -13.13 5.01
C TYR A 24 12.74 -13.95 4.14
N ASP A 25 12.94 -15.27 4.12
CA ASP A 25 12.04 -16.24 3.50
C ASP A 25 11.29 -17.02 4.60
N PRO A 26 10.00 -16.70 4.85
CA PRO A 26 9.18 -17.41 5.84
C PRO A 26 9.10 -18.92 5.57
N LYS A 27 9.03 -19.34 4.31
CA LYS A 27 8.90 -20.76 3.95
C LYS A 27 10.17 -21.55 4.26
N ALA A 28 11.33 -20.92 4.11
CA ALA A 28 12.62 -21.51 4.46
C ALA A 28 13.00 -21.31 5.93
N GLY A 29 12.39 -20.34 6.63
CA GLY A 29 12.79 -19.92 7.96
C GLY A 29 14.22 -19.34 7.99
N GLN A 30 14.63 -18.68 6.92
CA GLN A 30 16.00 -18.21 6.69
C GLN A 30 15.99 -16.79 6.14
N PHE A 31 16.92 -15.95 6.60
CA PHE A 31 17.24 -14.70 5.91
C PHE A 31 18.56 -14.80 5.16
N TYR A 32 18.69 -13.96 4.15
CA TYR A 32 19.83 -13.89 3.25
C TYR A 32 20.31 -12.45 3.23
N LEU A 33 21.60 -12.20 3.34
CA LEU A 33 22.20 -10.87 3.18
C LEU A 33 23.19 -10.90 2.00
N LEU A 34 23.37 -9.75 1.34
CA LEU A 34 24.41 -9.60 0.33
C LEU A 34 25.80 -9.67 0.97
N ASP A 35 26.73 -10.36 0.30
CA ASP A 35 28.07 -10.67 0.84
C ASP A 35 29.09 -9.55 0.65
N ASP A 36 28.75 -8.52 -0.12
CA ASP A 36 29.58 -7.37 -0.45
C ASP A 36 29.19 -6.08 0.31
N MET A 37 28.33 -6.20 1.33
CA MET A 37 27.87 -5.08 2.15
C MET A 37 28.92 -4.65 3.19
N PRO A 38 29.04 -3.34 3.48
CA PRO A 38 29.83 -2.85 4.61
C PRO A 38 29.39 -3.50 5.93
N ALA A 39 30.35 -3.84 6.80
CA ALA A 39 30.06 -4.59 8.04
C ALA A 39 29.03 -3.89 8.95
N ALA A 40 29.10 -2.57 9.08
CA ALA A 40 28.12 -1.79 9.85
C ALA A 40 26.69 -1.92 9.29
N LEU A 41 26.55 -2.03 7.97
CA LEU A 41 25.25 -2.22 7.31
C LEU A 41 24.71 -3.65 7.48
N VAL A 42 25.60 -4.64 7.52
CA VAL A 42 25.23 -6.03 7.78
C VAL A 42 24.52 -6.16 9.12
N ASP A 43 25.05 -5.57 10.19
CA ASP A 43 24.42 -5.66 11.52
C ASP A 43 23.05 -4.96 11.57
N ILE A 44 22.92 -3.81 10.90
CA ILE A 44 21.66 -3.06 10.82
C ILE A 44 20.59 -3.85 10.06
N LEU A 45 20.92 -4.37 8.88
CA LEU A 45 20.00 -5.21 8.10
C LEU A 45 19.69 -6.52 8.82
N THR A 46 20.66 -7.09 9.52
CA THR A 46 20.43 -8.26 10.37
C THR A 46 19.39 -7.97 11.45
N ALA A 47 19.36 -6.76 12.02
CA ALA A 47 18.32 -6.39 12.99
C ALA A 47 16.91 -6.37 12.35
N HIS A 48 16.79 -5.89 11.10
CA HIS A 48 15.54 -5.95 10.34
C HIS A 48 15.12 -7.40 10.07
N GLU A 49 16.00 -8.21 9.46
CA GLU A 49 15.69 -9.57 9.07
C GLU A 49 15.46 -10.53 10.24
N LEU A 50 16.19 -10.35 11.36
CA LEU A 50 15.93 -11.10 12.58
C LEU A 50 14.59 -10.74 13.21
N THR A 51 14.07 -9.53 12.98
CA THR A 51 12.72 -9.16 13.41
C THR A 51 11.69 -9.98 12.65
N HIS A 52 11.79 -10.07 11.33
CA HIS A 52 10.92 -10.95 10.54
C HIS A 52 11.02 -12.41 10.99
N ALA A 53 12.25 -12.90 11.21
CA ALA A 53 12.46 -14.27 11.69
C ALA A 53 11.87 -14.51 13.09
N LEU A 54 11.82 -13.50 13.94
CA LEU A 54 11.18 -13.58 15.24
C LEU A 54 9.66 -13.55 15.09
N GLU A 55 9.11 -12.62 14.31
CA GLU A 55 7.67 -12.46 14.10
C GLU A 55 7.04 -13.70 13.46
N ASP A 56 7.73 -14.33 12.50
CA ASP A 56 7.28 -15.57 11.86
C ASP A 56 7.11 -16.73 12.85
N GLN A 57 7.96 -16.81 13.88
CA GLN A 57 7.85 -17.85 14.92
C GLN A 57 6.57 -17.73 15.75
N TYR A 58 5.94 -16.55 15.81
CA TYR A 58 4.75 -16.30 16.61
C TYR A 58 3.49 -16.11 15.77
N TYR A 59 3.62 -15.66 14.52
CA TYR A 59 2.48 -15.15 13.74
C TYR A 59 2.29 -15.79 12.36
N GLU A 60 3.15 -16.73 11.94
CA GLU A 60 3.04 -17.44 10.64
C GLU A 60 2.89 -16.43 9.48
N LEU A 61 3.98 -15.71 9.16
CA LEU A 61 3.92 -14.56 8.25
C LEU A 61 3.47 -14.96 6.83
N ASP A 62 3.79 -16.17 6.39
CA ASP A 62 3.32 -16.70 5.11
C ASP A 62 1.79 -16.78 5.05
N ALA A 63 1.15 -17.30 6.10
CA ALA A 63 -0.30 -17.39 6.19
C ALA A 63 -0.96 -16.00 6.22
N LEU A 64 -0.32 -15.00 6.84
CA LEU A 64 -0.82 -13.63 6.91
C LEU A 64 -0.71 -12.90 5.55
N LEU A 65 0.43 -13.02 4.87
CA LEU A 65 0.79 -12.24 3.69
C LEU A 65 0.40 -12.91 2.36
N GLU A 66 0.22 -14.23 2.33
CA GLU A 66 -0.22 -14.99 1.15
C GLU A 66 -1.66 -15.50 1.27
N SER A 67 -2.46 -14.90 2.16
CA SER A 67 -3.86 -15.28 2.41
C SER A 67 -4.74 -15.11 1.16
N GLU A 68 -5.18 -16.22 0.55
CA GLU A 68 -6.10 -16.22 -0.60
C GLU A 68 -7.47 -15.58 -0.32
N ASP A 69 -7.88 -15.54 0.95
CA ASP A 69 -9.15 -14.93 1.38
C ASP A 69 -9.05 -13.41 1.58
N ALA A 70 -7.84 -12.84 1.53
CA ALA A 70 -7.60 -11.42 1.75
C ALA A 70 -7.56 -10.65 0.43
N THR A 71 -8.03 -9.41 0.47
CA THR A 71 -7.91 -8.46 -0.65
C THR A 71 -6.49 -7.89 -0.74
N ASP A 72 -6.12 -7.36 -1.91
CA ASP A 72 -4.82 -6.69 -2.10
C ASP A 72 -4.57 -5.57 -1.07
N ASP A 73 -5.61 -4.81 -0.70
CA ASP A 73 -5.51 -3.75 0.31
C ASP A 73 -5.31 -4.29 1.74
N GLU A 74 -5.93 -5.43 2.07
CA GLU A 74 -5.68 -6.12 3.35
C GLU A 74 -4.27 -6.70 3.41
N ILE A 75 -3.77 -7.28 2.32
CA ILE A 75 -2.39 -7.77 2.23
C ILE A 75 -1.42 -6.60 2.37
N PHE A 76 -1.67 -5.46 1.74
CA PHE A 76 -0.89 -4.24 1.96
C PHE A 76 -0.91 -3.82 3.43
N ALA A 77 -2.08 -3.80 4.07
CA ALA A 77 -2.21 -3.38 5.47
C ALA A 77 -1.42 -4.30 6.42
N ARG A 78 -1.51 -5.62 6.21
CA ARG A 78 -0.73 -6.62 6.98
C ARG A 78 0.77 -6.46 6.72
N GLY A 79 1.17 -6.33 5.46
CA GLY A 79 2.56 -6.10 5.09
C GLY A 79 3.14 -4.82 5.70
N ALA A 80 2.34 -3.75 5.80
CA ALA A 80 2.76 -2.53 6.47
C ALA A 80 3.00 -2.74 7.97
N VAL A 81 2.26 -3.62 8.66
CA VAL A 81 2.58 -3.97 10.05
C VAL A 81 3.94 -4.65 10.13
N THR A 82 4.17 -5.67 9.29
CA THR A 82 5.39 -6.48 9.28
C THR A 82 6.64 -5.69 8.87
N GLU A 83 6.56 -4.91 7.79
CA GLU A 83 7.69 -4.07 7.38
C GLU A 83 7.89 -2.91 8.35
N GLY A 84 6.80 -2.35 8.88
CA GLY A 84 6.84 -1.24 9.83
C GLY A 84 7.51 -1.59 11.16
N SER A 85 7.21 -2.77 11.71
CA SER A 85 7.79 -3.27 12.96
C SER A 85 9.30 -3.54 12.82
N ALA A 86 9.71 -4.25 11.76
CA ALA A 86 11.12 -4.49 11.46
C ALA A 86 11.89 -3.19 11.18
N THR A 87 11.31 -2.28 10.41
CA THR A 87 11.89 -0.95 10.13
C THR A 87 12.09 -0.14 11.41
N LEU A 88 11.11 -0.17 12.32
CA LEU A 88 11.22 0.53 13.60
C LEU A 88 12.38 -0.02 14.44
N LEU A 89 12.51 -1.35 14.54
CA LEU A 89 13.60 -1.95 15.30
C LEU A 89 14.96 -1.62 14.66
N MET A 90 15.05 -1.73 13.34
CA MET A 90 16.23 -1.35 12.57
C MET A 90 16.62 0.12 12.83
N MET A 91 15.65 1.04 12.83
CA MET A 91 15.89 2.46 13.12
C MET A 91 16.40 2.67 14.55
N ILE A 92 15.74 2.07 15.55
CA ILE A 92 16.16 2.17 16.96
C ILE A 92 17.59 1.67 17.11
N TYR A 93 17.89 0.49 16.57
CA TYR A 93 19.22 -0.11 16.59
C TYR A 93 20.26 0.80 15.93
N SER A 94 19.97 1.31 14.73
CA SER A 94 20.88 2.21 13.99
C SER A 94 21.20 3.48 14.79
N ILE A 95 20.20 4.06 15.44
CA ILE A 95 20.39 5.26 16.27
C ILE A 95 21.24 4.95 17.51
N GLU A 96 21.00 3.82 18.19
CA GLU A 96 21.82 3.38 19.32
C GLU A 96 23.29 3.18 18.92
N GLN A 97 23.54 2.56 17.76
CA GLN A 97 24.89 2.38 17.19
C GLN A 97 25.55 3.73 16.85
N ALA A 98 24.81 4.66 16.25
CA ALA A 98 25.32 6.01 15.98
C ALA A 98 25.71 6.76 17.28
N PHE A 99 24.93 6.61 18.35
CA PHE A 99 25.25 7.22 19.65
C PHE A 99 26.46 6.60 20.34
N ASP A 100 26.69 5.29 20.18
CA ASP A 100 27.88 4.59 20.69
C ASP A 100 29.13 4.80 19.82
N GLN A 101 29.05 5.65 18.78
CA GLN A 101 30.11 5.92 17.81
C GLN A 101 30.59 4.66 17.07
N SER A 102 29.74 3.63 16.97
CA SER A 102 30.03 2.41 16.19
C SER A 102 29.73 2.58 14.70
N LEU A 103 28.95 3.61 14.32
CA LEU A 103 28.75 4.03 12.93
C LEU A 103 29.59 5.27 12.61
N SER A 104 30.41 5.18 11.55
CA SER A 104 31.14 6.34 11.02
C SER A 104 30.24 7.19 10.11
N GLU A 105 30.67 8.42 9.79
CA GLU A 105 29.99 9.25 8.78
C GLU A 105 29.92 8.56 7.41
N GLU A 106 30.93 7.75 7.07
CA GLU A 106 30.99 6.96 5.83
C GLU A 106 29.97 5.83 5.85
N ASP A 107 29.80 5.14 6.98
CA ASP A 107 28.77 4.11 7.15
C ASP A 107 27.36 4.71 7.00
N MET A 108 27.11 5.84 7.66
CA MET A 108 25.83 6.57 7.57
C MET A 108 25.52 7.00 6.13
N ALA A 109 26.54 7.51 5.40
CA ALA A 109 26.39 7.86 3.99
C ALA A 109 26.14 6.62 3.12
N ALA A 110 26.83 5.52 3.39
CA ALA A 110 26.61 4.25 2.70
C ALA A 110 25.17 3.76 2.89
N MET A 111 24.58 3.87 4.09
CA MET A 111 23.18 3.48 4.33
C MET A 111 22.20 4.19 3.42
N THR A 112 22.38 5.49 3.24
CA THR A 112 21.51 6.29 2.36
C THR A 112 21.70 6.00 0.88
N GLY A 113 22.79 5.33 0.49
CA GLY A 113 23.11 5.01 -0.90
C GLY A 113 22.74 3.59 -1.35
N VAL A 114 22.47 2.66 -0.42
CA VAL A 114 22.10 1.27 -0.76
C VAL A 114 20.82 1.27 -1.58
N GLY A 115 20.85 0.64 -2.76
CA GLY A 115 19.67 0.48 -3.62
C GLY A 115 19.15 1.78 -4.27
N GLN A 116 19.75 2.95 -4.01
CA GLN A 116 19.24 4.23 -4.50
C GLN A 116 19.22 4.31 -6.04
N GLU A 117 20.26 3.80 -6.71
CA GLU A 117 20.31 3.76 -8.18
C GLU A 117 19.20 2.84 -8.77
N ALA A 118 18.83 1.78 -8.05
CA ALA A 118 17.72 0.91 -8.43
C ALA A 118 16.38 1.65 -8.34
N VAL A 119 16.16 2.32 -7.21
CA VAL A 119 14.95 3.09 -6.91
C VAL A 119 14.78 4.26 -7.89
N ASP A 120 15.87 4.97 -8.23
CA ASP A 120 15.86 6.09 -9.17
C ASP A 120 15.42 5.69 -10.59
N ARG A 121 15.60 4.42 -10.96
CA ARG A 121 15.18 3.86 -12.26
C ARG A 121 13.70 3.48 -12.28
N LEU A 122 13.06 3.30 -11.12
CA LEU A 122 11.67 2.90 -11.03
C LEU A 122 10.71 4.07 -11.37
N PRO A 123 9.55 3.77 -11.99
CA PRO A 123 8.40 4.66 -11.96
C PRO A 123 8.02 5.03 -10.54
N LYS A 124 7.64 6.29 -10.31
CA LYS A 124 7.24 6.78 -8.97
C LYS A 124 6.15 5.93 -8.31
N VAL A 125 5.23 5.39 -9.10
CA VAL A 125 4.17 4.49 -8.58
C VAL A 125 4.76 3.19 -8.01
N LEU A 126 5.82 2.64 -8.61
CA LEU A 126 6.49 1.45 -8.10
C LEU A 126 7.37 1.77 -6.90
N VAL A 127 8.08 2.90 -6.91
CA VAL A 127 8.79 3.41 -5.72
C VAL A 127 7.82 3.53 -4.55
N ARG A 128 6.62 4.05 -4.83
CA ARG A 128 5.58 4.20 -3.81
C ARG A 128 5.12 2.86 -3.27
N GLN A 129 4.81 1.89 -4.13
CA GLN A 129 4.40 0.55 -3.72
C GLN A 129 5.48 -0.17 -2.91
N LEU A 130 6.74 0.03 -3.28
CA LEU A 130 7.89 -0.54 -2.61
C LEU A 130 8.12 0.09 -1.22
N MET A 131 8.12 1.42 -1.13
CA MET A 131 8.51 2.14 0.09
C MET A 131 7.39 2.32 1.10
N ALA A 132 6.13 2.37 0.66
CA ALA A 132 5.02 2.69 1.55
C ALA A 132 4.91 1.75 2.77
N PRO A 133 4.97 0.41 2.64
CA PRO A 133 4.84 -0.49 3.78
C PRO A 133 5.83 -0.19 4.91
N TYR A 134 7.11 0.04 4.59
CA TYR A 134 8.15 0.41 5.55
C TYR A 134 7.81 1.70 6.29
N VAL A 135 7.46 2.74 5.54
CA VAL A 135 7.36 4.09 6.06
C VAL A 135 6.06 4.33 6.82
N VAL A 136 4.92 4.04 6.18
CA VAL A 136 3.62 4.23 6.83
C VAL A 136 3.35 3.16 7.90
N GLY A 137 3.91 1.96 7.72
CA GLY A 137 3.91 0.90 8.73
C GLY A 137 4.64 1.29 10.01
N MET A 138 5.85 1.82 9.91
CA MET A 138 6.63 2.27 11.07
C MET A 138 5.91 3.37 11.84
N SER A 139 5.20 4.26 11.14
CA SER A 139 4.35 5.28 11.77
C SER A 139 3.13 4.64 12.45
N PHE A 140 2.48 3.69 11.78
CA PHE A 140 1.30 2.98 12.26
C PHE A 140 1.56 2.21 13.56
N VAL A 141 2.64 1.42 13.66
CA VAL A 141 2.97 0.63 14.87
C VAL A 141 3.31 1.52 16.08
N GLN A 142 3.59 2.81 15.83
CA GLN A 142 3.78 3.83 16.86
C GLN A 142 2.54 4.72 17.05
N ARG A 143 1.36 4.27 16.57
CA ARG A 143 0.08 4.99 16.65
C ARG A 143 0.11 6.38 16.01
N GLY A 144 0.90 6.55 14.94
CA GLY A 144 1.10 7.83 14.25
C GLY A 144 2.06 8.79 14.97
N ASN A 145 2.66 8.38 16.08
CA ASN A 145 3.69 9.17 16.75
C ASN A 145 5.09 8.74 16.28
N ALA A 146 5.61 9.40 15.25
CA ALA A 146 6.92 9.11 14.65
C ALA A 146 8.09 9.10 15.65
N MET A 147 7.92 9.72 16.82
CA MET A 147 8.93 9.84 17.87
C MET A 147 8.56 9.09 19.16
N GLY A 148 7.53 8.24 19.12
CA GLY A 148 7.06 7.48 20.28
C GLY A 148 8.15 6.60 20.90
N TRP A 149 8.96 5.99 20.06
CA TRP A 149 10.07 5.14 20.48
C TRP A 149 11.10 5.82 21.38
N MET A 150 11.34 7.13 21.24
CA MET A 150 12.33 7.84 22.08
C MET A 150 11.92 7.88 23.55
N ALA A 151 10.62 7.84 23.84
CA ALA A 151 10.10 7.90 25.20
C ALA A 151 9.81 6.51 25.79
N GLY A 152 9.51 5.51 24.94
CA GLY A 152 9.02 4.20 25.36
C GLY A 152 9.78 3.00 24.83
N GLY A 153 10.80 3.19 23.97
CA GLY A 153 11.47 2.11 23.24
C GLY A 153 10.57 1.46 22.20
N TYR A 154 10.90 0.23 21.83
CA TYR A 154 10.12 -0.56 20.87
C TYR A 154 8.74 -0.94 21.44
N PRO A 155 7.62 -0.67 20.74
CA PRO A 155 6.27 -0.81 21.29
C PRO A 155 5.73 -2.24 21.15
N VAL A 156 6.29 -3.19 21.92
CA VAL A 156 5.97 -4.63 21.85
C VAL A 156 4.46 -4.90 21.93
N ASP A 157 3.74 -4.27 22.88
CA ASP A 157 2.31 -4.51 23.07
C ASP A 157 1.47 -4.06 21.86
N ASP A 158 1.89 -2.98 21.19
CA ASP A 158 1.20 -2.47 20.00
C ASP A 158 1.48 -3.37 18.79
N VAL A 159 2.73 -3.80 18.60
CA VAL A 159 3.09 -4.75 17.54
C VAL A 159 2.33 -6.07 17.70
N ASN A 160 2.32 -6.63 18.92
CA ASN A 160 1.58 -7.87 19.18
C ASN A 160 0.08 -7.71 18.92
N ARG A 161 -0.52 -6.59 19.34
CA ARG A 161 -1.93 -6.29 19.05
C ARG A 161 -2.19 -6.18 17.55
N ALA A 162 -1.29 -5.55 16.79
CA ALA A 162 -1.41 -5.43 15.35
C ALA A 162 -1.33 -6.79 14.65
N TYR A 163 -0.55 -7.75 15.14
CA TYR A 163 -0.55 -9.11 14.61
C TYR A 163 -1.77 -9.94 15.05
N GLU A 164 -2.19 -9.83 16.31
CA GLU A 164 -3.37 -10.55 16.82
C GLU A 164 -4.69 -10.05 16.23
N ARG A 165 -4.73 -8.76 15.86
CA ARG A 165 -5.88 -8.11 15.23
C ARG A 165 -5.38 -7.24 14.07
N PRO A 166 -5.07 -7.82 12.92
CA PRO A 166 -4.52 -7.07 11.79
C PRO A 166 -5.39 -5.90 11.36
N PRO A 167 -4.79 -4.78 10.93
CA PRO A 167 -5.51 -3.77 10.18
C PRO A 167 -6.03 -4.39 8.88
N THR A 168 -7.19 -3.90 8.43
CA THR A 168 -7.93 -4.47 7.30
C THR A 168 -7.99 -3.54 6.10
N SER A 169 -7.31 -2.39 6.15
CA SER A 169 -7.26 -1.46 5.03
C SER A 169 -6.00 -0.60 5.05
N SER A 170 -5.58 -0.10 3.89
CA SER A 170 -4.52 0.91 3.84
C SER A 170 -4.92 2.23 4.50
N GLU A 171 -6.21 2.55 4.56
CA GLU A 171 -6.72 3.72 5.29
C GLU A 171 -6.38 3.64 6.79
N GLN A 172 -6.53 2.48 7.41
CA GLN A 172 -6.16 2.27 8.81
C GLN A 172 -4.65 2.44 9.06
N ILE A 173 -3.81 2.14 8.06
CA ILE A 173 -2.37 2.38 8.12
C ILE A 173 -2.05 3.87 7.97
N LEU A 174 -2.70 4.54 7.01
CA LEU A 174 -2.49 5.96 6.70
C LEU A 174 -3.00 6.90 7.80
N HIS A 175 -4.09 6.50 8.47
CA HIS A 175 -4.76 7.22 9.54
C HIS A 175 -4.84 6.32 10.78
N PRO A 176 -3.75 6.17 11.56
CA PRO A 176 -3.65 5.17 12.62
C PRO A 176 -4.78 5.25 13.66
N GLU A 177 -5.36 6.43 13.90
CA GLU A 177 -6.52 6.57 14.77
C GLU A 177 -7.73 5.75 14.33
N LYS A 178 -7.91 5.51 13.02
CA LYS A 178 -8.97 4.65 12.49
C LYS A 178 -8.78 3.17 12.85
N TYR A 179 -7.62 2.78 13.35
CA TYR A 179 -7.36 1.45 13.90
C TYR A 179 -7.25 1.43 15.44
N TRP A 180 -6.51 2.39 16.01
CA TRP A 180 -6.12 2.39 17.42
C TRP A 180 -7.18 2.96 18.36
N ASP A 181 -7.98 3.91 17.88
CA ASP A 181 -9.03 4.60 18.64
C ASP A 181 -10.38 3.93 18.35
N GLU A 182 -10.94 3.22 19.34
CA GLU A 182 -12.20 2.48 19.17
C GLU A 182 -13.37 3.39 18.79
N ASP A 183 -13.36 4.66 19.22
CA ASP A 183 -14.41 5.64 18.89
C ASP A 183 -14.31 6.16 17.45
N LYS A 184 -13.18 5.90 16.78
CA LYS A 184 -12.91 6.29 15.39
C LYS A 184 -12.66 5.10 14.47
N ARG A 185 -12.89 3.87 14.97
CA ARG A 185 -12.66 2.65 14.21
C ARG A 185 -13.40 2.73 12.88
N ASP A 186 -12.68 2.51 11.79
CA ASP A 186 -13.23 2.51 10.45
C ASP A 186 -12.86 1.24 9.71
N ASP A 187 -13.83 0.33 9.56
CA ASP A 187 -13.63 -0.93 8.86
C ASP A 187 -14.22 -0.83 7.45
N PRO A 188 -13.51 -1.33 6.41
CA PRO A 188 -13.91 -1.16 5.04
C PRO A 188 -15.28 -1.79 4.76
N VAL A 189 -16.14 -1.03 4.08
CA VAL A 189 -17.45 -1.48 3.62
C VAL A 189 -17.28 -2.36 2.37
N PRO A 190 -17.76 -3.61 2.37
CA PRO A 190 -17.68 -4.46 1.18
C PRO A 190 -18.42 -3.85 -0.01
N VAL A 191 -17.71 -3.65 -1.12
CA VAL A 191 -18.28 -3.16 -2.39
C VAL A 191 -18.40 -4.29 -3.39
N SER A 192 -19.59 -4.43 -4.01
CA SER A 192 -19.85 -5.41 -5.05
C SER A 192 -20.14 -4.72 -6.38
N LEU A 193 -19.58 -5.26 -7.46
CA LEU A 193 -19.95 -4.90 -8.84
C LEU A 193 -21.04 -5.83 -9.40
N GLY A 194 -21.44 -6.86 -8.63
CA GLY A 194 -22.53 -7.78 -8.91
C GLY A 194 -22.57 -8.24 -10.36
N SER A 195 -23.67 -7.94 -11.04
CA SER A 195 -23.87 -8.29 -12.44
C SER A 195 -23.52 -7.17 -13.43
N ALA A 196 -22.99 -6.03 -12.97
CA ALA A 196 -22.77 -4.85 -13.79
C ALA A 196 -21.87 -5.14 -15.00
N GLY A 197 -20.77 -5.87 -14.79
CA GLY A 197 -19.84 -6.28 -15.85
C GLY A 197 -20.50 -7.08 -16.98
N ALA A 198 -21.57 -7.82 -16.72
CA ALA A 198 -22.30 -8.57 -17.74
C ALA A 198 -22.91 -7.67 -18.84
N ALA A 199 -23.10 -6.37 -18.56
CA ALA A 199 -23.59 -5.40 -19.54
C ALA A 199 -22.62 -5.20 -20.73
N LEU A 200 -21.33 -5.52 -20.57
CA LEU A 200 -20.33 -5.53 -21.64
C LEU A 200 -20.70 -6.49 -22.79
N GLY A 201 -21.42 -7.57 -22.47
CA GLY A 201 -21.97 -8.52 -23.43
C GLY A 201 -20.99 -9.60 -23.89
N ARG A 202 -21.37 -10.34 -24.93
CA ARG A 202 -20.64 -11.54 -25.38
C ARG A 202 -19.18 -11.24 -25.75
N GLY A 203 -18.29 -12.14 -25.33
CA GLY A 203 -16.87 -12.13 -25.65
C GLY A 203 -16.00 -11.34 -24.68
N TRP A 204 -16.58 -10.63 -23.71
CA TRP A 204 -15.83 -10.07 -22.58
C TRP A 204 -15.70 -11.12 -21.48
N VAL A 205 -14.51 -11.20 -20.90
CA VAL A 205 -14.18 -12.08 -19.79
C VAL A 205 -13.54 -11.24 -18.69
N ARG A 206 -13.89 -11.51 -17.44
CA ARG A 206 -13.21 -10.90 -16.30
C ARG A 206 -11.86 -11.58 -16.14
N GLU A 207 -10.79 -10.82 -16.28
CA GLU A 207 -9.42 -11.31 -16.14
C GLU A 207 -8.90 -11.10 -14.72
N ASP A 208 -9.37 -10.04 -14.05
CA ASP A 208 -8.91 -9.69 -12.71
C ASP A 208 -9.98 -8.94 -11.91
N ASP A 209 -9.86 -8.96 -10.59
CA ASP A 209 -10.66 -8.19 -9.65
C ASP A 209 -9.95 -8.00 -8.31
N GLY A 210 -10.27 -6.93 -7.59
CA GLY A 210 -9.62 -6.66 -6.32
C GLY A 210 -10.10 -5.37 -5.66
N VAL A 211 -9.38 -4.95 -4.62
CA VAL A 211 -9.60 -3.70 -3.89
C VAL A 211 -8.33 -2.87 -4.02
N LEU A 212 -8.48 -1.61 -4.43
CA LEU A 212 -7.34 -0.70 -4.56
C LEU A 212 -6.94 -0.12 -3.21
N GLY A 213 -7.90 0.26 -2.38
CA GLY A 213 -7.66 0.94 -1.12
C GLY A 213 -7.27 2.41 -1.27
N GLU A 214 -7.26 3.15 -0.15
CA GLU A 214 -6.88 4.56 -0.14
C GLU A 214 -5.48 4.78 -0.72
N ILE A 215 -4.50 3.94 -0.37
CA ILE A 215 -3.09 4.13 -0.77
C ILE A 215 -2.92 4.16 -2.30
N ASN A 216 -3.69 3.35 -3.03
CA ASN A 216 -3.64 3.29 -4.49
C ASN A 216 -4.60 4.30 -5.14
N LEU A 217 -5.79 4.53 -4.57
CA LEU A 217 -6.69 5.57 -5.06
C LEU A 217 -6.06 6.97 -4.96
N ALA A 218 -5.30 7.23 -3.91
CA ALA A 218 -4.52 8.46 -3.74
C ALA A 218 -3.62 8.71 -4.96
N VAL A 219 -3.00 7.68 -5.53
CA VAL A 219 -2.19 7.82 -6.77
C VAL A 219 -3.06 8.25 -7.95
N LEU A 220 -4.26 7.68 -8.09
CA LEU A 220 -5.16 8.01 -9.19
C LEU A 220 -5.64 9.47 -9.14
N VAL A 221 -5.75 10.04 -7.95
CA VAL A 221 -6.09 11.46 -7.73
C VAL A 221 -4.86 12.34 -7.49
N GLY A 222 -3.68 11.87 -7.89
CA GLY A 222 -2.46 12.69 -7.97
C GLY A 222 -1.79 12.99 -6.63
N ALA A 223 -1.97 12.16 -5.61
CA ALA A 223 -1.17 12.24 -4.40
C ALA A 223 0.33 12.08 -4.73
N PRO A 224 1.21 12.81 -4.04
CA PRO A 224 2.64 12.73 -4.29
C PRO A 224 3.19 11.36 -3.85
N THR A 225 4.34 11.01 -4.41
CA THR A 225 5.25 10.04 -3.80
C THR A 225 6.26 10.87 -3.01
N PRO A 226 6.26 10.82 -1.67
CA PRO A 226 7.24 11.54 -0.87
C PRO A 226 8.67 11.18 -1.31
N ALA A 227 9.55 12.17 -1.33
CA ALA A 227 10.96 11.91 -1.57
C ALA A 227 11.57 11.25 -0.31
N PRO A 228 12.53 10.32 -0.43
CA PRO A 228 13.17 9.68 0.71
C PRO A 228 13.75 10.68 1.73
N GLU A 229 14.25 11.82 1.25
CA GLU A 229 14.82 12.88 2.07
C GLU A 229 13.78 13.82 2.72
N ASP A 230 12.49 13.71 2.37
CA ASP A 230 11.44 14.55 2.93
C ASP A 230 11.03 14.03 4.33
N PRO A 231 11.29 14.79 5.41
CA PRO A 231 10.87 14.37 6.75
C PRO A 231 9.35 14.27 6.90
N ALA A 232 8.56 14.94 6.06
CA ALA A 232 7.11 14.75 6.05
C ALA A 232 6.73 13.36 5.50
N GLY A 233 7.59 12.75 4.69
CA GLY A 233 7.40 11.43 4.11
C GLY A 233 7.23 10.33 5.16
N VAL A 234 7.74 10.48 6.40
CA VAL A 234 7.51 9.50 7.46
C VAL A 234 6.10 9.54 8.07
N LEU A 235 5.27 10.50 7.66
CA LEU A 235 3.89 10.64 8.10
C LEU A 235 2.93 10.11 7.04
N GLY A 236 1.92 9.32 7.46
CA GLY A 236 0.88 8.79 6.55
C GLY A 236 0.22 9.88 5.69
N SER A 237 0.02 11.08 6.24
CA SER A 237 -0.55 12.23 5.53
C SER A 237 0.22 12.66 4.28
N ALA A 238 1.51 12.35 4.15
CA ALA A 238 2.29 12.66 2.96
C ALA A 238 2.05 11.66 1.82
N TRP A 239 1.48 10.50 2.13
CA TRP A 239 1.18 9.46 1.16
C TRP A 239 -0.24 9.57 0.62
N THR A 240 -1.17 10.25 1.28
CA THR A 240 -2.53 10.45 0.75
C THR A 240 -2.75 11.90 0.29
N ASN A 241 -3.98 12.22 -0.12
CA ASN A 241 -4.42 13.58 -0.28
C ASN A 241 -5.91 13.70 0.04
N ARG A 242 -6.39 14.93 0.15
CA ARG A 242 -7.78 15.26 0.47
C ARG A 242 -8.83 14.64 -0.48
N ALA A 243 -8.46 14.28 -1.71
CA ALA A 243 -9.39 13.65 -2.64
C ALA A 243 -9.48 12.14 -2.45
N ALA A 244 -8.54 11.52 -1.73
CA ALA A 244 -8.56 10.10 -1.37
C ALA A 244 -8.87 9.84 0.12
N GLU A 245 -8.73 10.84 0.99
CA GLU A 245 -9.15 10.78 2.39
C GLU A 245 -10.67 10.50 2.52
N GLY A 246 -11.03 9.69 3.53
CA GLY A 246 -12.42 9.29 3.78
C GLY A 246 -12.90 8.15 2.88
N TRP A 247 -11.96 7.31 2.44
CA TRP A 247 -12.26 6.12 1.65
C TRP A 247 -13.01 5.14 2.54
N GLY A 248 -14.19 4.68 2.10
CA GLY A 248 -14.99 3.72 2.87
C GLY A 248 -14.94 2.29 2.32
N GLY A 249 -14.32 2.07 1.17
CA GLY A 249 -14.32 0.78 0.46
C GLY A 249 -14.32 0.93 -1.05
N ASP A 250 -13.75 -0.03 -1.78
CA ASP A 250 -13.86 -0.09 -3.23
C ASP A 250 -13.81 -1.51 -3.79
N ARG A 251 -14.09 -1.62 -5.09
CA ARG A 251 -13.94 -2.83 -5.88
C ARG A 251 -13.64 -2.47 -7.31
N TYR A 252 -12.61 -3.09 -7.89
CA TYR A 252 -12.36 -3.06 -9.32
C TYR A 252 -12.62 -4.42 -9.98
N GLU A 253 -12.96 -4.39 -11.27
CA GLU A 253 -12.91 -5.55 -12.16
C GLU A 253 -12.25 -5.16 -13.48
N LEU A 254 -11.24 -5.93 -13.91
CA LEU A 254 -10.64 -5.84 -15.23
C LEU A 254 -11.33 -6.83 -16.18
N TRP A 255 -11.90 -6.30 -17.25
CA TRP A 255 -12.55 -7.06 -18.30
C TRP A 255 -11.80 -6.93 -19.62
N ALA A 256 -11.57 -8.04 -20.30
CA ALA A 256 -10.88 -8.05 -21.58
C ALA A 256 -11.67 -8.73 -22.70
N ARG A 257 -11.38 -8.29 -23.93
CA ARG A 257 -11.84 -8.91 -25.17
C ARG A 257 -10.83 -8.67 -26.29
N GLY A 258 -9.98 -9.66 -26.54
CA GLY A 258 -8.88 -9.51 -27.50
C GLY A 258 -7.90 -8.44 -27.03
N LYS A 259 -7.69 -7.39 -27.84
CA LYS A 259 -6.81 -6.26 -27.47
C LYS A 259 -7.51 -5.13 -26.72
N LYS A 260 -8.79 -5.26 -26.38
CA LYS A 260 -9.55 -4.23 -25.67
C LYS A 260 -9.67 -4.62 -24.20
N SER A 261 -9.48 -3.63 -23.32
CA SER A 261 -9.74 -3.75 -21.88
C SER A 261 -10.72 -2.68 -21.42
N VAL A 262 -11.44 -3.00 -20.35
CA VAL A 262 -12.32 -2.10 -19.59
C VAL A 262 -12.08 -2.37 -18.12
N VAL A 263 -11.88 -1.31 -17.36
CA VAL A 263 -11.87 -1.39 -15.89
C VAL A 263 -13.16 -0.77 -15.38
N LEU A 264 -13.87 -1.52 -14.55
CA LEU A 264 -14.99 -1.02 -13.75
C LEU A 264 -14.46 -0.79 -12.35
N LEU A 265 -14.65 0.40 -11.79
CA LEU A 265 -14.25 0.72 -10.42
C LEU A 265 -15.43 1.37 -9.70
N SER A 266 -15.88 0.76 -8.60
CA SER A 266 -16.88 1.33 -7.72
C SER A 266 -16.24 1.65 -6.38
N THR A 267 -16.43 2.87 -5.88
CA THR A 267 -15.92 3.32 -4.57
C THR A 267 -17.07 3.79 -3.70
N THR A 268 -16.93 3.63 -2.39
CA THR A 268 -17.81 4.20 -1.35
C THR A 268 -16.96 5.01 -0.37
N TRP A 269 -17.56 6.02 0.26
CA TRP A 269 -16.84 7.03 1.04
C TRP A 269 -17.53 7.30 2.37
N ASP A 270 -16.80 7.84 3.35
CA ASP A 270 -17.31 8.20 4.67
C ASP A 270 -18.49 9.16 4.57
N SER A 271 -18.38 10.15 3.68
CA SER A 271 -19.44 11.13 3.43
C SER A 271 -19.66 11.41 1.94
N GLU A 272 -20.82 11.99 1.61
CA GLU A 272 -21.11 12.46 0.23
C GLU A 272 -20.11 13.53 -0.22
N LYS A 273 -19.59 14.29 0.73
CA LYS A 273 -18.59 15.33 0.46
C LYS A 273 -17.25 14.70 0.05
N ASP A 274 -16.86 13.57 0.62
CA ASP A 274 -15.60 12.90 0.28
C ASP A 274 -15.72 12.22 -1.10
N ALA A 275 -16.86 11.57 -1.36
CA ALA A 275 -17.20 11.07 -2.70
C ALA A 275 -17.14 12.17 -3.78
N GLN A 276 -17.66 13.36 -3.46
CA GLN A 276 -17.62 14.51 -4.37
C GLN A 276 -16.19 15.02 -4.62
N GLN A 277 -15.36 15.10 -3.57
CA GLN A 277 -13.96 15.52 -3.69
C GLN A 277 -13.16 14.56 -4.59
N PHE A 278 -13.35 13.25 -4.40
CA PHE A 278 -12.75 12.24 -5.26
C PHE A 278 -13.24 12.36 -6.71
N ALA A 279 -14.57 12.45 -6.90
CA ALA A 279 -15.18 12.52 -8.23
C ALA A 279 -14.73 13.74 -9.03
N GLU A 280 -14.54 14.89 -8.37
CA GLU A 280 -14.06 16.13 -9.01
C GLU A 280 -12.67 15.96 -9.61
N VAL A 281 -11.74 15.37 -8.86
CA VAL A 281 -10.36 15.18 -9.33
C VAL A 281 -10.27 14.08 -10.37
N ILE A 282 -10.90 12.92 -10.10
CA ILE A 282 -10.78 11.76 -11.00
C ILE A 282 -11.42 12.02 -12.37
N ALA A 283 -12.44 12.89 -12.44
CA ALA A 283 -13.10 13.30 -13.68
C ALA A 283 -12.18 14.00 -14.69
N GLU A 284 -11.04 14.54 -14.24
CA GLU A 284 -10.03 15.14 -15.12
C GLU A 284 -9.14 14.09 -15.82
N GLY A 285 -9.18 12.84 -15.36
CA GLY A 285 -8.42 11.72 -15.90
C GLY A 285 -8.99 11.11 -17.19
N PRO A 286 -8.32 10.09 -17.76
CA PRO A 286 -8.69 9.45 -19.03
C PRO A 286 -9.86 8.46 -18.89
N LEU A 287 -10.95 8.87 -18.24
CA LEU A 287 -12.15 8.06 -18.02
C LEU A 287 -12.98 7.93 -19.30
N ALA A 288 -13.59 6.76 -19.48
CA ALA A 288 -14.68 6.58 -20.46
C ALA A 288 -15.98 7.21 -19.94
N GLY A 289 -16.22 7.17 -18.63
CA GLY A 289 -17.32 7.85 -17.95
C GLY A 289 -17.34 7.60 -16.46
N HIS A 290 -18.10 8.43 -15.73
CA HIS A 290 -18.32 8.29 -14.30
C HIS A 290 -19.76 8.68 -13.92
N ARG A 291 -20.23 8.23 -12.76
CA ARG A 291 -21.43 8.72 -12.08
C ARG A 291 -21.25 8.69 -10.56
N ILE A 292 -21.94 9.59 -9.88
CA ILE A 292 -21.99 9.67 -8.41
C ILE A 292 -23.45 9.52 -7.94
N ALA A 293 -23.65 8.82 -6.83
CA ALA A 293 -24.92 8.74 -6.13
C ALA A 293 -24.70 8.61 -4.61
N GLY A 294 -25.03 9.67 -3.86
CA GLY A 294 -24.76 9.74 -2.43
C GLY A 294 -23.26 9.62 -2.16
N ARG A 295 -22.87 8.61 -1.38
CA ARG A 295 -21.48 8.31 -1.03
C ARG A 295 -20.77 7.38 -2.03
N ASN A 296 -21.42 7.00 -3.14
CA ASN A 296 -20.86 6.03 -4.08
C ASN A 296 -20.44 6.69 -5.40
N VAL A 297 -19.28 6.29 -5.93
CA VAL A 297 -18.77 6.74 -7.23
C VAL A 297 -18.50 5.53 -8.12
N ALA A 298 -19.10 5.51 -9.31
CA ALA A 298 -18.87 4.50 -10.33
C ALA A 298 -18.02 5.08 -11.46
N LEU A 299 -16.96 4.39 -11.84
CA LEU A 299 -15.97 4.79 -12.83
C LEU A 299 -15.79 3.69 -13.89
N VAL A 300 -15.66 4.09 -15.15
CA VAL A 300 -15.32 3.18 -16.24
C VAL A 300 -14.11 3.73 -17.00
N TYR A 301 -13.06 2.91 -17.12
CA TYR A 301 -11.87 3.20 -17.94
C TYR A 301 -11.82 2.30 -19.19
N GLY A 302 -10.97 2.67 -20.15
CA GLY A 302 -10.70 1.88 -21.35
C GLY A 302 -11.73 2.07 -22.46
N GLU A 303 -12.00 1.01 -23.22
CA GLU A 303 -12.83 1.07 -24.44
C GLU A 303 -14.15 0.28 -24.31
N PRO A 304 -15.08 0.69 -23.43
CA PRO A 304 -16.37 0.01 -23.33
C PRO A 304 -17.18 0.22 -24.61
N PRO A 305 -18.08 -0.73 -24.98
CA PRO A 305 -19.03 -0.48 -26.05
C PRO A 305 -19.86 0.78 -25.75
N ARG A 306 -19.77 1.83 -26.57
CA ARG A 306 -20.37 3.15 -26.27
C ARG A 306 -21.84 3.13 -25.85
N LYS A 307 -22.64 2.22 -26.43
CA LYS A 307 -24.08 2.05 -26.08
C LYS A 307 -24.33 1.36 -24.73
N LYS A 308 -23.28 0.91 -24.05
CA LYS A 308 -23.33 0.17 -22.78
C LYS A 308 -22.83 0.98 -21.60
N LEU A 309 -22.15 2.11 -21.82
CA LEU A 309 -21.54 2.92 -20.77
C LEU A 309 -22.54 3.33 -19.68
N ASP A 310 -23.70 3.89 -20.07
CA ASP A 310 -24.73 4.28 -19.10
C ASP A 310 -25.27 3.06 -18.33
N ALA A 311 -25.48 1.94 -19.02
CA ALA A 311 -25.97 0.71 -18.38
C ALA A 311 -24.96 0.10 -17.40
N LEU A 312 -23.66 0.25 -17.67
CA LEU A 312 -22.58 -0.15 -16.76
C LEU A 312 -22.62 0.72 -15.51
N LEU A 313 -22.53 2.05 -15.67
CA LEU A 313 -22.51 3.00 -14.56
C LEU A 313 -23.75 2.88 -13.67
N ASP A 314 -24.94 2.76 -14.28
CA ASP A 314 -26.19 2.56 -13.54
C ASP A 314 -26.28 1.17 -12.90
N GLY A 315 -25.64 0.16 -13.49
CA GLY A 315 -25.51 -1.17 -12.89
C GLY A 315 -24.67 -1.11 -11.63
N MET A 316 -23.49 -0.51 -11.71
CA MET A 316 -22.55 -0.40 -10.59
C MET A 316 -23.18 0.33 -9.40
N LEU A 317 -23.84 1.47 -9.63
CA LEU A 317 -24.49 2.22 -8.56
C LEU A 317 -25.69 1.50 -7.93
N ARG A 318 -26.34 0.55 -8.64
CA ARG A 318 -27.38 -0.31 -8.05
C ARG A 318 -26.82 -1.39 -7.15
N GLU A 319 -25.64 -1.90 -7.46
CA GLU A 319 -24.95 -2.96 -6.70
C GLU A 319 -24.13 -2.39 -5.53
N ALA A 320 -23.81 -1.09 -5.58
CA ALA A 320 -23.08 -0.38 -4.54
C ALA A 320 -23.81 -0.39 -3.18
N PRO A 321 -23.06 -0.29 -2.06
CA PRO A 321 -23.65 -0.22 -0.73
C PRO A 321 -24.72 0.87 -0.65
N GLN A 322 -25.90 0.50 -0.14
CA GLN A 322 -26.98 1.44 0.07
C GLN A 322 -26.81 2.13 1.43
N PRO A 323 -27.18 3.41 1.55
CA PRO A 323 -27.13 4.14 2.82
C PRO A 323 -28.07 3.56 3.88
#